data_AF-A0AA51IGB2-F1
#
_entry.id   AF-A0AA51IGB2-F1
#
_cell.length_a   1.000
_cell.length_b   1.000
_cell.length_c   1.000
_cell.angle_alpha   90.00
_cell.angle_beta   90.00
_cell.angle_gamma   90.00
#
_symmetry.space_group_name_H-M   'P 1'
#
loop_
_entity.id
_entity.type
_entity.pdbx_description
1 polymer ?
#
loop_
_entity_poly.entity_id
_entity_poly.type
_entity_poly.pdbx_seq_one_letter_code
_entity_poly.pdbx_strand_id
1 'polypeptide(L)' 'LLKQHDLKGLGGIFLEDVQESLPHCERALKSLAQEILYIIRPSDKKKILFYN' A
#
# COMPACT_ATOMS: atom_id res chain seq x y z
N LEU A 1 9.24 1.03 3.40
CA LEU A 1 8.93 -0.07 2.46
C LEU A 1 8.41 0.46 1.13
N LEU A 2 7.23 1.10 1.07
CA LEU A 2 6.63 1.61 -0.18
C LEU A 2 7.58 2.49 -1.00
N LYS A 3 8.27 3.46 -0.39
CA LYS A 3 9.30 4.27 -1.05
C LYS A 3 10.43 3.45 -1.69
N GLN A 4 10.85 2.36 -1.05
CA GLN A 4 11.89 1.49 -1.62
C GLN A 4 11.35 0.64 -2.78
N HIS A 5 10.08 0.25 -2.74
CA HIS A 5 9.44 -0.45 -3.85
C HIS A 5 9.33 0.44 -5.08
N ASP A 6 8.98 1.70 -4.89
CA ASP A 6 8.96 2.70 -5.95
C ASP A 6 10.36 2.94 -6.53
N LEU A 7 11.35 3.25 -5.69
CA LEU A 7 12.74 3.49 -6.12
C LEU A 7 13.37 2.29 -6.86
N LYS A 8 12.95 1.06 -6.53
CA LYS A 8 13.46 -0.17 -7.17
C LYS A 8 12.59 -0.65 -8.34
N GLY A 9 11.48 0.03 -8.64
CA GLY A 9 10.53 -0.39 -9.67
C GLY A 9 9.82 -1.72 -9.39
N LEU A 10 9.69 -2.10 -8.11
CA LEU A 10 9.03 -3.35 -7.67
C LEU A 10 7.50 -3.25 -7.71
N GLY A 11 6.96 -2.05 -7.94
CA GLY A 11 5.52 -1.81 -8.02
C GLY A 11 4.84 -1.70 -6.65
N GLY A 12 3.52 -1.85 -6.65
CA GLY A 12 2.69 -1.66 -5.45
C GLY A 12 2.59 -2.91 -4.58
N ILE A 13 2.17 -2.71 -3.34
CA ILE A 13 2.01 -3.77 -2.32
C ILE A 13 0.52 -3.97 -2.05
N PHE A 14 0.04 -5.21 -1.91
CA PHE A 14 -1.37 -5.42 -1.57
C PHE A 14 -1.68 -4.94 -0.15
N LEU A 15 -2.87 -4.36 0.01
CA LEU A 15 -3.34 -3.93 1.33
C LEU A 15 -3.47 -5.09 2.31
N GLU A 16 -3.89 -6.27 1.83
CA GLU A 16 -4.06 -7.48 2.65
C GLU A 16 -2.71 -7.93 3.27
N ASP A 17 -1.63 -7.94 2.50
CA ASP A 17 -0.29 -8.29 2.99
C ASP A 17 0.19 -7.33 4.09
N VAL A 18 -0.15 -6.04 3.96
CA VAL A 18 0.17 -5.02 4.97
C VAL A 18 -0.68 -5.21 6.23
N GLN A 19 -1.96 -5.55 6.08
CA GLN A 19 -2.87 -5.82 7.21
C GLN A 19 -2.45 -7.07 7.98
N GLU A 20 -1.99 -8.11 7.29
CA GLU A 20 -1.49 -9.34 7.90
C GLU A 20 -0.17 -9.10 8.63
N SER A 21 0.74 -8.31 8.04
CA SER A 21 2.07 -8.07 8.58
C SER A 21 2.12 -7.01 9.69
N LEU A 22 1.17 -6.08 9.71
CA LEU A 22 1.19 -4.93 10.64
C LEU A 22 -0.09 -4.89 11.49
N PRO A 23 -0.03 -5.26 12.79
CA PRO A 23 -1.17 -5.10 13.67
C PRO A 23 -1.52 -3.61 13.81
N HIS A 24 -2.83 -3.29 13.81
CA HIS A 24 -3.35 -1.92 13.86
C HIS A 24 -2.89 -1.01 12.69
N CYS A 25 -2.67 -1.57 11.50
CA CYS A 25 -2.22 -0.84 10.32
C CYS A 25 -3.05 0.40 9.97
N GLU A 26 -4.35 0.44 10.31
CA GLU A 26 -5.23 1.56 10.01
C GLU A 26 -4.72 2.90 10.55
N ARG A 27 -4.08 2.89 11.74
CA ARG A 27 -3.54 4.12 12.33
C ARG A 27 -2.37 4.64 11.49
N ALA A 28 -1.46 3.76 11.09
CA ALA A 28 -0.31 4.11 10.25
C ALA A 28 -0.76 4.56 8.84
N LEU A 29 -1.72 3.84 8.23
CA LEU A 29 -2.28 4.19 6.92
C LEU A 29 -2.98 5.56 6.93
N LYS A 30 -3.68 5.90 8.02
CA LYS A 30 -4.29 7.23 8.19
C LYS A 30 -3.23 8.32 8.34
N SER A 31 -2.19 8.09 9.14
CA SER A 31 -1.09 9.05 9.31
C SER A 31 -0.31 9.31 8.01
N LEU A 32 -0.23 8.31 7.13
CA LEU A 32 0.53 8.37 5.88
C LEU A 32 -0.37 8.55 4.64
N ALA A 33 -1.63 8.96 4.82
CA ALA A 33 -2.62 8.99 3.73
C ALA A 33 -2.24 9.91 2.56
N GLN A 34 -1.43 10.95 2.79
CA GLN A 34 -0.93 11.84 1.73
C GLN A 34 0.25 11.25 0.94
N GLU A 35 0.97 10.28 1.50
CA GLU A 35 2.14 9.65 0.88
C GLU A 35 1.79 8.32 0.17
N ILE A 36 0.55 7.87 0.31
CA ILE A 36 0.10 6.56 -0.18
C ILE A 36 -0.97 6.75 -1.26
N LEU A 37 -0.71 6.21 -2.44
CA LEU A 37 -1.69 6.08 -3.51
C LEU A 37 -2.39 4.72 -3.43
N TYR A 38 -3.73 4.74 -3.49
CA TYR A 38 -4.56 3.54 -3.49
C TYR A 38 -5.08 3.28 -4.90
N ILE A 39 -4.72 2.13 -5.47
CA ILE A 39 -5.26 1.66 -6.75
C ILE A 39 -6.09 0.41 -6.51
N ILE A 40 -7.30 0.40 -7.03
CA ILE A 40 -8.15 -0.79 -7.05
C ILE A 40 -7.91 -1.51 -8.36
N ARG A 41 -7.41 -2.74 -8.29
CA ARG A 41 -7.21 -3.56 -9.48
C ARG A 41 -8.58 -3.96 -10.05
N PRO A 42 -8.89 -3.63 -11.33
CA PRO A 42 -10.22 -3.85 -11.88
C PRO A 42 -10.60 -5.33 -12.03
N SER A 43 -9.62 -6.23 -12.15
CA SER A 43 -9.86 -7.66 -12.35
C SER A 43 -10.43 -8.37 -11.12
N ASP A 44 -9.98 -8.01 -9.92
CA ASP A 44 -10.32 -8.71 -8.68
C ASP A 44 -10.69 -7.77 -7.51
N LYS A 45 -10.77 -6.46 -7.79
CA LYS A 45 -11.10 -5.40 -6.84
C LYS A 45 -10.15 -5.33 -5.63
N LYS A 46 -8.96 -5.93 -5.70
CA LYS A 46 -7.96 -5.82 -4.64
C LYS A 46 -7.36 -4.42 -4.59
N LYS A 47 -7.08 -3.94 -3.37
CA LYS A 47 -6.43 -2.66 -3.13
C LYS A 47 -4.92 -2.85 -3.13
N ILE A 48 -4.25 -2.06 -3.94
CA ILE A 48 -2.79 -2.00 -4.06
C ILE A 48 -2.34 -0.61 -3.62
N LEU A 49 -1.33 -0.59 -2.76
CA LEU A 49 -0.70 0.58 -2.18
C LEU A 49 0.55 0.92 -2.99
N PHE A 50 0.66 2.18 -3.40
CA PHE A 50 1.85 2.74 -4.03
C PHE A 50 2.37 3.91 -3.21
N TYR A 51 3.66 4.21 -3.34
CA TYR A 51 4.22 5.46 -2.84
C TYR A 51 3.88 6.59 -3.81
N ASN A 52 3.52 7.77 -3.28
CA ASN A 52 3.29 8.98 -4.07
C ASN A 52 4.59 9.74 -4.34
#